data_AF-A0A7R9FM12-F1
#
_entry.id   AF-A0A7R9FM12-F1
#
_cell.length_a   1.000
_cell.length_b   1.000
_cell.length_c   1.000
_cell.angle_alpha   90.00
_cell.angle_beta   90.00
_cell.angle_gamma   90.00
#
_symmetry.space_group_name_H-M   'P 1'
#
loop_
_entity.id
_entity.type
_entity.pdbx_description
1 polymer ?
#
loop_
_entity_poly.entity_id
_entity_poly.type
_entity_poly.pdbx_seq_one_letter_code
_entity_poly.pdbx_strand_id
1 'polypeptide(L)'
;ETNYEIISPKELKAKKQADSSWGVDLVIDCSGHAPAIEEALMLLRSGGTLCIFGVSSSEARIRYIDYKKLGIEVYPLKEFKEAIRELKKGSIAKAIFEIN
;
A
#
# COMPACT_ATOMS: atom_id res chain seq x y z
N GLU A 1 -2.63 -26.86 21.23
CA GLU A 1 -2.23 -25.51 20.80
C GLU A 1 -2.45 -25.39 19.30
N THR A 2 -2.84 -24.22 18.80
CA THR A 2 -3.30 -24.05 17.41
C THR A 2 -2.17 -23.72 16.43
N ASN A 3 -0.92 -23.58 16.90
CA ASN A 3 0.25 -23.12 16.11
C ASN A 3 0.09 -21.74 15.46
N TYR A 4 -0.82 -20.89 15.98
CA TYR A 4 -0.97 -19.50 15.56
C TYR A 4 -0.52 -18.54 16.66
N GLU A 5 0.19 -17.49 16.29
CA GLU A 5 0.47 -16.34 17.15
C GLU A 5 -0.73 -15.39 17.11
N ILE A 6 -1.30 -15.08 18.28
CA ILE A 6 -2.35 -14.06 18.40
C ILE A 6 -1.66 -12.73 18.73
N ILE A 7 -1.83 -11.74 17.87
CA ILE A 7 -1.18 -10.43 17.97
C ILE A 7 -2.26 -9.35 17.94
N SER A 8 -2.18 -8.37 18.85
CA SER A 8 -3.06 -7.20 18.82
C SER A 8 -2.64 -6.20 17.73
N PRO A 9 -3.54 -5.33 17.24
CA PRO A 9 -3.18 -4.28 16.29
C PRO A 9 -2.04 -3.37 16.76
N LYS A 10 -1.91 -3.13 18.07
CA LYS A 10 -0.83 -2.31 18.66
C LYS A 10 0.53 -2.99 18.52
N GLU A 11 0.60 -4.28 18.84
CA GLU A 11 1.83 -5.07 18.71
C GLU A 11 2.24 -5.24 17.25
N LEU A 12 1.26 -5.44 16.36
CA LEU A 12 1.48 -5.54 14.91
C LEU A 12 2.12 -4.26 14.34
N LYS A 13 1.63 -3.09 14.75
CA LYS A 13 2.22 -1.79 14.40
C LYS A 13 3.64 -1.64 14.94
N ALA A 14 3.88 -2.08 16.17
CA ALA A 14 5.22 -2.03 16.76
C ALA A 14 6.22 -2.91 15.97
N LYS A 15 5.82 -4.10 15.51
CA LYS A 15 6.65 -4.97 14.66
C LYS A 15 7.06 -4.25 13.37
N LYS A 16 6.10 -3.63 12.65
CA LYS A 16 6.36 -2.89 11.41
C LYS A 16 7.18 -1.61 11.61
N GLN A 17 7.06 -0.95 12.76
CA GLN A 17 7.85 0.23 13.09
C GLN A 17 9.29 -0.11 13.49
N ALA A 18 9.49 -1.23 14.20
CA ALA A 18 10.80 -1.71 14.59
C ALA A 18 11.63 -2.18 13.39
N ASP A 19 10.97 -2.74 12.36
CA ASP A 19 11.60 -3.16 11.12
C ASP A 19 10.73 -2.77 9.92
N SER A 20 11.21 -1.78 9.16
CA SER A 20 10.52 -1.29 7.97
C SER A 20 10.43 -2.34 6.85
N SER A 21 11.34 -3.31 6.82
CA SER A 21 11.35 -4.42 5.86
C SER A 21 10.41 -5.58 6.26
N TRP A 22 9.98 -5.60 7.52
CA TRP A 22 9.00 -6.56 8.00
C TRP A 22 7.66 -6.38 7.28
N GLY A 23 7.00 -7.48 6.97
CA GLY A 23 5.68 -7.50 6.35
C GLY A 23 5.20 -8.93 6.17
N VAL A 24 3.96 -9.07 5.72
CA VAL A 24 3.32 -10.37 5.50
C VAL A 24 3.14 -10.65 4.01
N ASP A 25 3.01 -11.92 3.66
CA ASP A 25 2.80 -12.35 2.27
C ASP A 25 1.31 -12.48 1.92
N LEU A 26 0.44 -12.66 2.93
CA LEU A 26 -1.00 -12.76 2.79
C LEU A 26 -1.70 -12.02 3.93
N VAL A 27 -2.68 -11.18 3.60
CA VAL A 27 -3.67 -10.68 4.55
C VAL A 27 -5.07 -11.14 4.13
N ILE A 28 -5.86 -11.58 5.11
CA ILE A 28 -7.26 -11.92 4.94
C ILE A 28 -8.09 -10.93 5.75
N ASP A 29 -8.80 -10.02 5.08
CA ASP A 29 -9.80 -9.17 5.74
C ASP A 29 -11.15 -9.88 5.77
N CYS A 30 -11.66 -10.09 6.98
CA CYS A 30 -13.00 -10.61 7.24
C CYS A 30 -13.93 -9.54 7.84
N SER A 31 -13.46 -8.30 7.99
CA SER A 31 -14.20 -7.24 8.69
C SER A 31 -15.02 -6.36 7.76
N GLY A 32 -14.53 -6.06 6.55
CA GLY A 32 -15.14 -5.08 5.66
C GLY A 32 -14.93 -3.63 6.13
N HIS A 33 -14.12 -3.40 7.16
CA HIS A 33 -13.87 -2.08 7.71
C HIS A 33 -12.77 -1.37 6.90
N ALA A 34 -13.13 -0.34 6.13
CA ALA A 34 -12.21 0.32 5.20
C ALA A 34 -10.84 0.74 5.81
N PRO A 35 -10.77 1.36 7.01
CA PRO A 35 -9.49 1.63 7.65
C PRO A 35 -8.62 0.39 7.93
N ALA A 36 -9.24 -0.75 8.28
CA ALA A 36 -8.51 -2.00 8.51
C ALA A 36 -7.98 -2.58 7.20
N ILE A 37 -8.75 -2.46 6.11
CA ILE A 37 -8.33 -2.88 4.76
C ILE A 37 -7.16 -2.01 4.25
N GLU A 38 -7.21 -0.70 4.49
CA GLU A 38 -6.10 0.20 4.16
C GLU A 38 -4.84 -0.12 4.99
N GLU A 39 -4.99 -0.38 6.28
CA GLU A 39 -3.88 -0.79 7.14
C GLU A 39 -3.29 -2.14 6.72
N ALA A 40 -4.15 -3.12 6.40
CA ALA A 40 -3.77 -4.43 5.91
C ALA A 40 -2.83 -4.38 4.71
N LEU A 41 -3.11 -3.49 3.75
CA LEU A 41 -2.30 -3.40 2.54
C LEU A 41 -0.94 -2.72 2.77
N MET A 42 -0.80 -1.91 3.84
CA MET A 42 0.49 -1.36 4.28
C MET A 42 1.39 -2.41 4.97
N LEU A 43 0.80 -3.52 5.44
CA LEU A 43 1.53 -4.62 6.06
C LEU A 43 2.06 -5.63 5.02
N LEU A 44 1.55 -5.59 3.79
CA LEU A 44 1.96 -6.52 2.73
C LEU A 44 3.36 -6.20 2.22
N ARG A 45 4.12 -7.26 1.96
CA ARG A 45 5.39 -7.20 1.22
C ARG A 45 5.12 -6.98 -0.27
N SER A 46 6.16 -6.55 -1.00
CA SER A 46 6.11 -6.56 -2.47
C SER A 46 5.78 -7.96 -2.99
N GLY A 47 4.72 -8.06 -3.80
CA GLY A 47 4.21 -9.35 -4.30
C GLY A 47 3.26 -10.08 -3.35
N GLY A 48 2.98 -9.53 -2.17
CA GLY A 48 1.98 -10.06 -1.24
C GLY A 48 0.55 -9.92 -1.76
N THR A 49 -0.36 -10.72 -1.21
CA THR A 49 -1.77 -10.78 -1.58
C THR A 49 -2.69 -10.26 -0.48
N LEU A 50 -3.65 -9.40 -0.83
CA LEU A 50 -4.78 -9.01 0.02
C LEU A 50 -6.04 -9.75 -0.42
N CYS A 51 -6.61 -10.55 0.46
CA CYS A 51 -7.89 -11.23 0.25
C CYS A 51 -8.97 -10.55 1.09
N ILE A 52 -10.01 -10.01 0.45
CA ILE A 52 -11.11 -9.31 1.13
C ILE A 52 -12.35 -10.20 1.05
N PHE A 53 -12.70 -10.83 2.17
CA PHE A 53 -13.97 -11.54 2.37
C PHE A 53 -15.01 -10.68 3.11
N GLY A 54 -14.55 -9.69 3.89
CA GLY A 54 -15.42 -8.80 4.65
C GLY A 54 -16.32 -7.94 3.76
N VAL A 55 -17.54 -7.66 4.22
CA VAL A 55 -18.53 -6.85 3.48
C VAL A 55 -18.49 -5.41 4.00
N SER A 56 -18.17 -4.47 3.12
CA SER A 56 -18.23 -3.03 3.39
C SER A 56 -19.59 -2.44 3.01
N SER A 57 -19.93 -1.26 3.55
CA SER A 57 -21.10 -0.51 3.07
C SER A 57 -20.87 0.01 1.64
N SER A 58 -21.95 0.32 0.92
CA SER A 58 -21.91 0.86 -0.45
C SER A 58 -21.18 2.21 -0.55
N GLU A 59 -21.12 2.96 0.55
CA GLU A 59 -20.48 4.27 0.66
C GLU A 59 -19.02 4.17 1.08
N ALA A 60 -18.56 3.01 1.54
CA ALA A 60 -17.18 2.82 1.95
C ALA A 60 -16.24 3.11 0.76
N ARG A 61 -15.16 3.85 1.04
CA ARG A 61 -14.12 4.18 0.06
C ARG A 61 -12.78 3.82 0.65
N ILE A 62 -12.04 2.99 -0.07
CA ILE A 62 -10.64 2.70 0.22
C ILE A 62 -9.82 3.67 -0.64
N ARG A 63 -9.14 4.61 0.01
CA ARG A 63 -8.32 5.66 -0.64
C ARG A 63 -6.88 5.17 -0.75
N TYR A 64 -6.68 4.08 -1.49
CA TYR A 64 -5.44 3.33 -1.37
C TYR A 64 -4.25 3.87 -2.18
N ILE A 65 -4.47 4.60 -3.26
CA ILE A 65 -3.35 4.97 -4.14
C ILE A 65 -2.75 6.30 -3.70
N ASP A 66 -1.93 6.26 -2.66
CA ASP A 66 -0.94 7.32 -2.42
C ASP A 66 0.18 7.14 -3.44
N TYR A 67 0.08 7.88 -4.54
CA TYR A 67 0.99 7.78 -5.69
C TYR A 67 2.44 7.89 -5.24
N LYS A 68 2.73 8.80 -4.31
CA LYS A 68 4.10 9.02 -3.82
C LYS A 68 4.68 7.79 -3.12
N LYS A 69 3.88 7.10 -2.29
CA LYS A 69 4.34 5.87 -1.62
C LYS A 69 4.63 4.72 -2.58
N LEU A 70 3.96 4.69 -3.72
CA LEU A 70 4.21 3.72 -4.79
C LEU A 70 5.35 4.16 -5.74
N GLY A 71 6.04 5.26 -5.44
CA GLY A 71 7.02 5.86 -6.34
C GLY A 71 6.39 6.35 -7.64
N ILE A 72 5.10 6.66 -7.64
CA ILE A 72 4.37 7.23 -8.76
C ILE A 72 4.37 8.75 -8.58
N GLU A 73 4.88 9.46 -9.57
CA GLU A 73 4.81 10.93 -9.60
C GLU A 73 4.06 11.40 -10.86
N VAL A 74 3.30 12.48 -10.71
CA VAL A 74 2.51 13.08 -11.79
C VAL A 74 3.23 14.32 -12.29
N TYR A 75 3.41 14.40 -13.60
CA TYR A 75 4.11 15.50 -14.27
C TYR A 75 3.21 16.14 -15.33
N PRO A 76 3.24 17.47 -15.49
CA PRO A 76 2.78 18.11 -16.71
C PRO A 76 3.49 17.54 -17.95
N LEU A 77 2.80 17.38 -19.07
CA LEU A 77 3.41 16.83 -20.30
C LEU A 77 4.67 17.59 -20.73
N LYS A 78 4.69 18.92 -20.56
CA LYS A 78 5.85 19.78 -20.86
C LYS A 78 7.12 19.39 -20.07
N GLU A 79 6.97 18.70 -18.95
CA GLU A 79 8.05 18.28 -18.04
C GLU A 79 8.52 16.85 -18.28
N PHE A 80 8.19 16.23 -19.43
CA PHE A 80 8.58 14.84 -19.74
C PHE A 80 10.07 14.56 -19.61
N LYS A 81 10.94 15.54 -19.91
CA LYS A 81 12.40 15.38 -19.78
C LYS A 81 12.84 15.19 -18.31
N GLU A 82 12.17 15.87 -17.38
CA GLU A 82 12.40 15.77 -15.94
C GLU A 82 11.95 14.39 -15.44
N ALA A 83 10.72 14.00 -15.78
CA ALA A 83 10.14 12.71 -15.40
C ALA A 83 11.00 11.51 -15.87
N ILE A 84 11.48 11.55 -17.12
CA ILE A 84 12.37 10.52 -17.65
C ILE A 84 13.72 10.49 -16.93
N ARG A 85 14.23 11.64 -16.47
CA ARG A 85 15.47 11.71 -15.68
C ARG A 85 15.29 11.02 -14.32
N GLU A 86 14.19 11.31 -13.62
CA GLU A 86 13.92 10.71 -12.31
C GLU A 86 13.62 9.21 -12.39
N LEU A 87 12.95 8.75 -13.47
CA LEU A 87 12.81 7.33 -13.77
C LEU A 87 14.18 6.66 -13.96
N LYS A 88 15.07 7.24 -14.76
CA LYS A 88 16.43 6.70 -15.00
C LYS A 88 17.29 6.67 -13.75
N LYS A 89 17.14 7.67 -12.88
CA LYS A 89 17.83 7.76 -11.59
C LYS A 89 17.28 6.72 -10.58
N GLY A 90 16.09 6.19 -10.81
CA GLY A 90 15.40 5.28 -9.89
C GLY A 90 14.73 6.00 -8.71
N SER A 91 14.60 7.34 -8.76
CA SER A 91 13.92 8.12 -7.72
C SER A 91 12.41 7.87 -7.70
N ILE A 92 11.85 7.46 -8.85
CA ILE A 92 10.44 7.13 -9.04
C ILE A 92 10.32 5.81 -9.81
N ALA A 93 9.27 5.05 -9.53
CA ALA A 93 8.95 3.78 -10.18
C ALA A 93 8.05 3.95 -11.42
N LYS A 94 7.24 5.01 -11.47
CA LYS A 94 6.32 5.29 -12.58
C LYS A 94 6.05 6.79 -12.71
N ALA A 95 6.09 7.31 -13.93
CA ALA A 95 5.63 8.67 -14.22
C ALA A 95 4.23 8.61 -14.86
N ILE A 96 3.34 9.49 -14.44
CA ILE A 96 2.05 9.75 -15.09
C ILE A 96 2.10 11.16 -15.67
N PHE A 97 1.67 11.34 -16.92
CA PHE A 97 1.63 12.66 -17.56
C PHE A 97 0.20 13.20 -17.59
N GLU A 98 -0.02 14.39 -17.02
CA GLU A 98 -1.26 15.13 -17.24
C GLU A 98 -1.22 15.87 -18.58
N ILE A 99 -2.34 15.82 -19.30
CA ILE A 99 -2.57 16.51 -20.57
C ILE A 99 -3.49 17.69 -20.26
N ASN A 100 -2.95 18.69 -19.59
CA ASN A 100 -3.62 19.98 -19.36
C ASN A 100 -2.99 21.05 -20.25
#